data_AF-A0A497GRA1-F1
#
_entry.id   AF-A0A497GRA1-F1
#
_cell.length_a   1.000
_cell.length_b   1.000
_cell.length_c   1.000
_cell.angle_alpha   90.00
_cell.angle_beta   90.00
_cell.angle_gamma   90.00
#
_symmetry.space_group_name_H-M   'P 1'
#
loop_
_entity.id
_entity.type
_entity.pdbx_description
1 polymer ?
#
loop_
_entity_poly.entity_id
_entity_poly.type
_entity_poly.pdbx_seq_one_letter_code
_entity_poly.pdbx_strand_id
1 'polypeptide(L)' 'MNKRLKTLKRTVILEGWINRYGRQALREITEAYKEMLQEMVEYAVENKASQATLHKLFYHRFREKHPWLPTRVIKGAYRD' A
#
# COMPACT_ATOMS: atom_id res chain seq x y z
N MET A 1 28.30 15.40 2.46
CA MET A 1 26.90 15.77 2.16
C MET A 1 25.99 14.59 2.51
N ASN A 2 25.59 14.45 3.78
CA ASN A 2 24.85 13.27 4.27
C ASN A 2 23.34 13.48 4.17
N LYS A 3 22.71 12.95 3.11
CA LYS A 3 21.24 12.82 3.04
C LYS A 3 20.79 11.77 4.04
N ARG A 4 20.31 12.21 5.21
CA ARG A 4 19.63 11.35 6.18
C ARG A 4 18.37 10.77 5.52
N LEU A 5 18.35 9.45 5.34
CA LEU A 5 17.16 8.67 4.99
C LEU A 5 16.08 8.98 6.03
N LYS A 6 14.92 9.48 5.61
CA LYS A 6 13.78 9.73 6.50
C LYS A 6 13.28 8.37 7.00
N THR A 7 13.77 7.96 8.16
CA THR A 7 13.22 6.83 8.92
C THR A 7 11.72 7.10 9.12
N LEU A 8 10.84 6.23 8.64
CA LEU A 8 9.41 6.25 8.92
C LEU A 8 9.22 6.04 10.43
N LYS A 9 9.21 7.14 11.19
CA LYS A 9 9.27 7.16 12.66
C LYS A 9 7.93 7.13 13.37
N ARG A 10 6.80 7.01 12.67
CA ARG A 10 5.49 7.12 13.31
C ARG A 10 4.52 6.06 12.81
N THR A 11 4.49 4.95 13.53
CA THR A 11 3.25 4.21 13.72
C THR A 11 2.33 5.11 14.53
N VAL A 12 1.39 5.78 13.88
CA VAL A 12 0.36 6.58 14.57
C VAL A 12 -0.70 5.60 15.06
N ILE A 13 -0.69 5.33 16.36
CA ILE A 13 -1.81 4.62 17.01
C ILE A 13 -2.97 5.61 16.99
N LEU A 14 -3.92 5.38 16.10
CA LEU A 14 -5.13 6.19 16.01
C LEU A 14 -6.11 5.62 17.05
N GLU A 15 -6.05 6.15 18.27
CA GLU A 15 -7.08 5.92 19.30
C GLU A 15 -8.36 6.69 18.91
N GLY A 16 -8.95 6.31 17.78
CA GLY A 16 -10.26 6.79 17.37
C GLY A 16 -11.33 6.02 18.13
N TRP A 17 -12.42 6.70 18.48
CA TRP A 17 -13.70 6.08 18.84
C TRP A 17 -14.30 5.36 17.62
N ILE A 18 -13.65 4.28 17.20
CA ILE A 18 -14.07 3.50 16.04
C ILE A 18 -14.91 2.35 16.58
N ASN A 19 -16.16 2.28 16.14
CA ASN A 19 -17.03 1.15 16.46
C ASN A 19 -16.53 -0.15 15.78
N ARG A 20 -17.16 -1.28 16.06
CA ARG A 20 -16.79 -2.58 15.46
C ARG A 20 -16.70 -2.52 13.94
N TYR A 21 -17.60 -1.79 13.27
CA TYR A 21 -17.66 -1.69 11.82
C TYR A 21 -16.47 -0.90 11.25
N GLY A 22 -16.12 0.23 11.86
CA GLY A 22 -14.96 0.99 11.38
C GLY A 22 -13.64 0.23 11.57
N ARG A 23 -13.50 -0.56 12.65
CA ARG A 23 -12.32 -1.43 12.83
C ARG A 23 -12.25 -2.50 11.75
N GLN A 24 -13.39 -3.09 11.41
CA GLN A 24 -13.47 -4.09 10.34
C GLN A 24 -13.09 -3.49 8.98
N ALA A 25 -13.63 -2.31 8.63
CA ALA A 25 -13.29 -1.62 7.39
C ALA A 25 -11.80 -1.26 7.29
N LEU A 26 -11.20 -0.75 8.38
CA LEU A 26 -9.77 -0.47 8.42
C LEU A 26 -8.93 -1.75 8.26
N ARG A 27 -9.37 -2.87 8.85
CA ARG A 27 -8.70 -4.15 8.70
C ARG A 27 -8.74 -4.64 7.26
N GLU A 28 -9.90 -4.56 6.61
CA GLU A 28 -10.04 -4.93 5.20
C GLU A 28 -9.14 -4.10 4.29
N ILE A 29 -9.09 -2.77 4.49
CA ILE A 29 -8.17 -1.88 3.77
C ILE A 29 -6.72 -2.29 4.03
N THR A 30 -6.36 -2.57 5.28
CA THR A 30 -4.98 -2.91 5.66
C THR A 30 -4.53 -4.24 5.06
N GLU A 31 -5.38 -5.26 5.11
CA GLU A 31 -5.04 -6.58 4.55
C GLU A 31 -4.92 -6.52 3.03
N ALA A 32 -5.84 -5.84 2.34
CA ALA A 32 -5.72 -5.63 0.90
C ALA A 32 -4.46 -4.83 0.53
N TYR A 33 -4.08 -3.82 1.33
CA TYR A 33 -2.82 -3.09 1.12
C TYR A 33 -1.59 -3.99 1.27
N LYS A 34 -1.55 -4.82 2.31
CA LYS A 34 -0.45 -5.78 2.53
C LYS A 34 -0.33 -6.76 1.38
N GLU A 35 -1.44 -7.34 0.91
CA GLU A 35 -1.43 -8.26 -0.23
C GLU A 35 -0.85 -7.60 -1.49
N MET A 36 -1.30 -6.39 -1.81
CA MET A 36 -0.79 -5.63 -2.95
C MET A 36 0.71 -5.35 -2.83
N LEU A 37 1.16 -4.97 -1.62
CA LEU A 37 2.57 -4.64 -1.36
C LEU A 37 3.46 -5.88 -1.45
N GLN A 38 3.05 -7.00 -0.83
CA GLN A 38 3.76 -8.27 -0.87
C GLN A 38 4.02 -8.70 -2.32
N GLU A 39 2.95 -8.76 -3.12
CA GLU A 39 3.03 -9.20 -4.50
C GLU A 39 3.91 -8.27 -5.36
N MET A 40 3.76 -6.96 -5.16
CA MET A 40 4.53 -5.99 -5.92
C MET A 40 6.01 -6.03 -5.55
N VAL A 41 6.35 -6.20 -4.27
CA VAL A 41 7.74 -6.27 -3.78
C VAL A 41 8.42 -7.53 -4.29
N GLU A 42 7.75 -8.69 -4.23
CA GLU A 42 8.26 -9.94 -4.79
C GLU A 42 8.60 -9.78 -6.26
N TYR A 43 7.66 -9.26 -7.06
CA TYR A 43 7.90 -8.98 -8.47
C TYR A 43 9.05 -7.99 -8.70
N ALA A 44 9.10 -6.91 -7.90
CA ALA A 44 10.12 -5.87 -8.04
C ALA A 44 11.53 -6.40 -7.78
N VAL A 45 11.70 -7.26 -6.76
CA VAL A 45 12.98 -7.88 -6.41
C VAL A 45 13.41 -8.86 -7.49
N GLU A 46 12.52 -9.74 -7.94
CA GLU A 46 12.80 -10.74 -8.97
C GLU A 46 13.18 -10.10 -10.32
N ASN A 47 12.46 -9.04 -10.71
CA ASN A 47 12.58 -8.44 -12.05
C ASN A 47 13.40 -7.15 -12.07
N LYS A 48 13.93 -6.69 -10.92
CA LYS A 48 14.60 -5.39 -10.75
C LYS A 48 13.77 -4.24 -11.34
N ALA A 49 12.45 -4.29 -11.11
CA ALA A 49 11.51 -3.42 -11.79
C ALA A 49 11.52 -1.99 -11.20
N SER A 50 11.38 -0.99 -12.07
CA SER A 50 11.19 0.39 -11.64
C SER A 50 9.78 0.64 -11.12
N GLN A 51 9.59 1.68 -10.31
CA GLN A 51 8.27 2.12 -9.85
C GLN A 51 7.28 2.33 -11.00
N ALA A 52 7.73 2.96 -12.11
CA ALA A 52 6.88 3.23 -13.26
C ALA A 52 6.43 1.93 -13.95
N THR A 53 7.30 0.92 -13.97
CA THR A 53 6.99 -0.42 -14.48
C THR A 53 5.93 -1.10 -13.60
N LEU A 54 6.14 -1.07 -12.28
CA LEU A 54 5.18 -1.64 -11.32
C LEU A 54 3.81 -0.97 -11.43
N HIS A 55 3.77 0.35 -11.57
CA HIS A 55 2.52 1.08 -11.76
C HIS A 55 1.76 0.61 -13.01
N LYS A 56 2.44 0.50 -14.15
CA LYS A 56 1.82 0.05 -15.41
C LYS A 56 1.27 -1.38 -15.32
N LEU A 57 2.00 -2.28 -14.66
CA LEU A 57 1.63 -3.68 -14.56
C LEU A 57 0.54 -3.94 -13.52
N PHE A 58 0.63 -3.32 -12.35
CA PHE A 58 -0.21 -3.68 -11.21
C PHE A 58 -1.40 -2.76 -10.99
N TYR A 59 -1.40 -1.51 -11.48
CA TYR A 59 -2.46 -0.55 -11.12
C TYR A 59 -3.85 -0.99 -11.59
N HIS A 60 -3.98 -1.38 -12.86
CA HIS A 60 -5.26 -1.84 -13.39
C HIS A 60 -5.72 -3.12 -12.70
N ARG A 61 -4.81 -4.07 -12.52
CA ARG A 61 -5.08 -5.31 -11.80
C ARG A 61 -5.55 -5.09 -10.36
N PHE A 62 -4.92 -4.19 -9.61
CA PHE A 62 -5.33 -3.86 -8.25
C PHE A 62 -6.65 -3.09 -8.21
N ARG A 63 -6.94 -2.24 -9.21
CA ARG A 63 -8.25 -1.58 -9.34
C ARG A 63 -9.38 -2.56 -9.64
N GLU A 64 -9.12 -3.58 -10.43
CA GLU A 64 -10.09 -4.64 -10.73
C GLU A 64 -10.30 -5.57 -9.52
N LYS A 65 -9.22 -5.99 -8.85
CA LYS A 65 -9.28 -6.85 -7.66
C LYS A 65 -9.93 -6.13 -6.46
N HIS A 66 -9.69 -4.83 -6.33
CA HIS A 66 -10.18 -4.02 -5.22
C HIS A 66 -10.89 -2.74 -5.69
N PRO A 67 -12.09 -2.85 -6.29
CA PRO A 67 -12.80 -1.71 -6.86
C PRO A 67 -13.25 -0.70 -5.78
N TRP A 68 -13.51 -1.20 -4.57
CA TRP A 68 -13.94 -0.43 -3.39
C TRP A 68 -12.80 0.34 -2.70
N LEU A 69 -11.54 0.03 -3.01
CA LEU A 69 -10.39 0.69 -2.39
C LEU A 69 -10.14 2.07 -3.02
N PRO A 70 -9.91 3.12 -2.20
CA PRO A 70 -9.60 4.44 -2.74
C PRO A 70 -8.33 4.42 -3.59
N THR A 71 -8.37 5.11 -4.74
CA THR A 71 -7.23 5.23 -5.67
C THR A 71 -5.93 5.67 -4.98
N ARG A 72 -6.03 6.52 -3.95
CA ARG A 72 -4.86 6.98 -3.19
C ARG A 72 -4.18 5.85 -2.41
N VAL A 73 -4.92 4.88 -1.89
CA VAL A 73 -4.35 3.73 -1.16
C VAL A 73 -3.60 2.84 -2.13
N ILE A 74 -4.21 2.51 -3.27
CA ILE A 74 -3.55 1.72 -4.32
C ILE A 74 -2.30 2.44 -4.83
N LYS A 75 -2.38 3.75 -5.08
CA LYS A 75 -1.22 4.54 -5.51
C LYS A 75 -0.14 4.68 -4.43
N GLY A 76 -0.53 4.56 -3.15
CA GLY A 76 0.39 4.58 -2.01
C GLY A 76 1.36 3.40 -2.05
N ALA A 77 0.89 2.23 -2.49
CA ALA A 77 1.70 1.02 -2.57
C ALA A 77 2.96 1.19 -3.43
N TYR A 78 2.93 2.05 -4.45
CA TYR A 78 4.09 2.30 -5.31
C TYR A 78 5.04 3.38 -4.77
N ARG A 79 4.65 4.16 -3.76
CA ARG A 79 5.43 5.32 -3.29
C ARG A 79 6.27 5.01 -2.06
N ASP A 80 5.85 4.03 -1.27
CA ASP A 80 6.52 3.55 -0.07
C ASP A 80 7.65 2.56 -0.41
#